data_AF-A0A6G1SHD2-F1
#
_entry.id   AF-A0A6G1SHD2-F1
#
_cell.length_a   1.000
_cell.length_b   1.000
_cell.length_c   1.000
_cell.angle_alpha   90.00
_cell.angle_beta   90.00
_cell.angle_gamma   90.00
#
_symmetry.space_group_name_H-M   'P 1'
#
loop_
_entity.id
_entity.type
_entity.pdbx_description
1 polymer ?
#
loop_
_entity_poly.entity_id
_entity_poly.type
_entity_poly.pdbx_seq_one_letter_code
_entity_poly.pdbx_strand_id
1 'polypeptide(L)'
;FTYRYSGHSMSDPGTSYRTRDEIQEVRQTRDPITSFKDRLLSSQLATAEELKKMDNEIKAEVDEATKKAKSDREVGLDELTADIYHNTLEPMIRGTTPWNPMPHKNVGVSS
;
A
#
# COMPACT_ATOMS: atom_id res chain seq x y z
N PHE A 1 -0.53 13.71 -17.63
CA PHE A 1 0.30 12.53 -17.95
C PHE A 1 1.20 12.21 -16.75
N THR A 2 1.30 10.95 -16.34
CA THR A 2 2.12 10.47 -15.19
C THR A 2 3.00 9.28 -15.61
N TYR A 3 3.85 8.77 -14.72
CA TYR A 3 4.76 7.65 -14.99
C TYR A 3 4.96 6.72 -13.78
N ARG A 4 4.98 5.40 -14.01
CA ARG A 4 5.30 4.38 -12.98
C ARG A 4 6.75 3.93 -13.09
N TYR A 5 7.54 4.07 -12.03
CA TYR A 5 8.94 3.63 -12.03
C TYR A 5 9.07 2.10 -12.02
N SER A 6 8.24 1.44 -11.21
CA SER A 6 8.20 -0.02 -11.13
C SER A 6 7.40 -0.63 -12.28
N GLY A 7 7.61 -1.94 -12.49
CA GLY A 7 6.84 -2.77 -13.42
C GLY A 7 5.35 -2.87 -13.05
N HIS A 8 4.55 -3.62 -13.81
CA HIS A 8 3.08 -3.58 -13.66
C HIS A 8 2.64 -4.12 -12.29
N SER A 9 3.39 -5.11 -11.80
CA SER A 9 3.23 -5.75 -10.50
C SER A 9 4.59 -6.27 -10.04
N MET A 10 4.64 -6.95 -8.89
CA MET A 10 5.86 -7.64 -8.44
C MET A 10 6.29 -8.77 -9.39
N SER A 11 5.39 -9.32 -10.21
CA SER A 11 5.69 -10.41 -11.15
C SER A 11 6.13 -9.92 -12.54
N ASP A 12 5.88 -8.65 -12.86
CA ASP A 12 6.32 -8.04 -14.12
C ASP A 12 7.43 -7.01 -13.83
N PRO A 13 8.69 -7.28 -14.19
CA PRO A 13 9.79 -6.33 -13.98
C PRO A 13 9.73 -5.12 -14.94
N GLY A 14 8.97 -5.23 -16.04
CA GLY A 14 8.76 -4.16 -17.00
C GLY A 14 9.96 -3.82 -17.90
N THR A 15 10.97 -4.69 -17.99
CA THR A 15 12.16 -4.48 -18.83
C THR A 15 12.04 -5.02 -20.25
N SER A 16 10.97 -5.78 -20.55
CA SER A 16 10.74 -6.35 -21.89
C SER A 16 10.12 -5.36 -22.88
N TYR A 17 9.50 -4.30 -22.38
CA TYR A 17 8.71 -3.35 -23.19
C TYR A 17 9.11 -1.88 -22.98
N ARG A 18 10.17 -1.61 -22.20
CA ARG A 18 10.79 -0.30 -22.02
C ARG A 18 12.22 -0.46 -21.47
N THR A 19 13.04 0.56 -21.69
CA THR A 19 14.44 0.54 -21.25
C THR A 19 14.58 1.06 -19.82
N ARG A 20 15.69 0.68 -19.16
CA ARG A 20 16.06 1.26 -17.86
C ARG A 20 16.40 2.75 -18.00
N ASP A 21 16.98 3.12 -19.14
CA ASP A 21 17.38 4.49 -19.43
C ASP A 21 16.17 5.43 -19.52
N GLU A 22 15.07 4.99 -20.15
CA GLU A 22 13.81 5.77 -20.19
C GLU A 22 13.29 6.04 -18.78
N ILE A 23 13.26 5.01 -17.91
CA ILE A 23 12.79 5.15 -16.53
C ILE A 23 13.70 6.10 -15.75
N GLN A 24 15.01 6.01 -15.94
CA GLN A 24 15.99 6.87 -15.29
C GLN A 24 15.87 8.33 -15.75
N GLU A 25 15.72 8.57 -17.05
CA GLU A 25 15.51 9.90 -17.62
C GLU A 25 14.25 10.55 -17.03
N VAL A 26 13.13 9.83 -17.01
CA VAL A 26 11.88 10.32 -16.45
C VAL A 26 12.03 10.59 -14.94
N ARG A 27 12.73 9.74 -14.20
CA ARG A 27 12.99 9.97 -12.76
C ARG A 27 13.88 11.19 -12.51
N GLN A 28 14.86 11.44 -13.35
CA GLN A 28 15.77 12.59 -13.18
C GLN A 28 15.12 13.92 -13.57
N THR A 29 14.26 13.91 -14.59
CA THR A 29 13.72 15.14 -15.20
C THR A 29 12.30 15.48 -14.76
N ARG A 30 11.53 14.49 -14.30
CA ARG A 30 10.07 14.61 -14.08
C ARG A 30 9.61 14.00 -12.76
N ASP A 31 10.51 13.76 -11.81
CA ASP A 31 10.12 13.32 -10.47
C ASP A 31 9.32 14.43 -9.75
N PRO A 32 8.07 14.15 -9.32
CA PRO A 32 7.20 15.17 -8.76
C PRO A 32 7.68 15.68 -7.41
N ILE A 33 8.37 14.84 -6.62
CA ILE A 33 8.86 15.20 -5.28
C ILE A 33 10.04 16.16 -5.42
N THR A 34 11.01 15.83 -6.27
CA THR A 34 12.18 16.65 -6.56
C THR A 34 11.76 17.99 -7.17
N SER A 35 10.89 17.96 -8.18
CA SER A 35 10.40 19.20 -8.81
C SER A 35 9.69 20.12 -7.82
N PHE A 36 8.90 19.57 -6.90
CA PHE A 36 8.22 20.38 -5.89
C PHE A 36 9.18 20.88 -4.80
N LYS A 37 10.12 20.04 -4.36
CA LYS A 37 11.19 20.42 -3.43
C LYS A 37 11.99 21.61 -3.97
N ASP A 38 12.39 21.59 -5.24
CA ASP A 38 13.14 22.68 -5.85
C ASP A 38 12.33 23.99 -5.87
N ARG A 39 11.01 23.91 -6.10
CA ARG A 39 10.10 25.06 -6.02
C ARG A 39 10.01 25.61 -4.60
N LEU A 40 9.92 24.76 -3.57
CA LEU A 40 9.89 25.21 -2.17
C LEU A 40 11.18 25.92 -1.77
N LEU A 41 12.33 25.37 -2.16
CA LEU A 41 13.65 25.94 -1.85
C LEU A 41 13.86 27.27 -2.58
N SER A 42 13.57 27.32 -3.89
CA SER A 42 13.72 28.55 -4.69
C SER A 42 12.78 29.67 -4.27
N SER A 43 11.61 29.33 -3.72
CA SER A 43 10.65 30.32 -3.17
C SER A 43 10.87 30.64 -1.69
N GLN A 44 11.90 30.07 -1.06
CA GLN A 44 12.22 30.24 0.37
C GLN A 44 11.05 29.88 1.31
N LEU A 45 10.17 28.96 0.88
CA LEU A 45 9.03 28.48 1.68
C LEU A 45 9.43 27.36 2.63
N ALA A 46 10.58 26.73 2.41
CA ALA A 46 11.18 25.74 3.30
C ALA A 46 12.70 25.74 3.13
N THR A 47 13.41 25.27 4.15
CA THR A 47 14.86 25.05 4.13
C THR A 47 15.21 23.61 3.77
N ALA A 48 16.44 23.37 3.32
CA ALA A 48 16.90 22.02 3.02
C ALA A 48 16.92 21.13 4.27
N GLU A 49 17.22 21.72 5.42
CA GLU A 49 17.23 21.08 6.73
C GLU A 49 15.82 20.64 7.16
N GLU A 50 14.81 21.49 7.00
CA GLU A 50 13.41 21.15 7.31
C GLU A 50 12.89 20.00 6.43
N LEU A 51 13.18 20.04 5.12
CA LEU A 51 12.78 18.96 4.21
C LEU A 51 13.49 17.65 4.55
N LYS A 52 14.78 17.70 4.88
CA LYS A 52 15.53 16.51 5.31
C LYS A 52 15.01 15.96 6.64
N LYS A 53 14.61 16.83 7.56
CA LYS A 53 13.99 16.43 8.83
C LYS A 53 12.67 15.68 8.55
N MET A 54 11.82 16.23 7.69
CA MET A 54 10.56 15.60 7.27
C MET A 54 10.79 14.23 6.61
N ASP A 55 11.77 14.10 5.72
CA ASP A 55 12.12 12.82 5.08
C ASP A 55 12.48 11.74 6.12
N ASN A 56 13.22 12.12 7.17
CA ASN A 56 13.60 11.21 8.25
C ASN A 56 12.40 10.80 9.12
N GLU A 57 11.50 11.75 9.43
CA GLU A 57 10.28 11.48 10.19
C GLU A 57 9.35 10.52 9.45
N ILE A 58 9.11 10.77 8.15
CA ILE A 58 8.30 9.89 7.29
C ILE A 58 8.94 8.51 7.19
N LYS A 59 10.26 8.43 7.06
CA LYS A 59 10.96 7.13 7.03
C LYS A 59 10.75 6.35 8.32
N ALA A 60 10.86 7.01 9.47
CA ALA A 60 10.62 6.37 10.76
C ALA A 60 9.18 5.86 10.90
N GLU A 61 8.19 6.66 10.45
CA GLU A 61 6.78 6.26 10.42
C GLU A 61 6.54 5.02 9.54
N VAL A 62 7.11 5.01 8.32
CA VAL A 62 6.99 3.87 7.40
C VAL A 62 7.66 2.61 7.97
N ASP A 63 8.83 2.75 8.59
CA ASP A 63 9.56 1.64 9.22
C ASP A 63 8.77 1.06 10.41
N GLU A 64 8.17 1.92 11.24
CA GLU A 64 7.30 1.49 12.34
C GLU A 64 6.04 0.78 11.84
N ALA A 65 5.34 1.36 10.85
CA ALA A 65 4.18 0.75 10.23
C ALA A 65 4.51 -0.61 9.59
N THR A 66 5.66 -0.71 8.92
CA THR A 66 6.16 -1.96 8.33
C THR A 66 6.45 -3.01 9.41
N LYS A 67 7.07 -2.60 10.52
CA LYS A 67 7.34 -3.49 11.65
C LYS A 67 6.04 -4.02 12.24
N LYS A 68 5.07 -3.14 12.48
CA LYS A 68 3.74 -3.52 12.98
C LYS A 68 3.06 -4.51 12.03
N ALA A 69 3.01 -4.22 10.73
CA ALA A 69 2.40 -5.08 9.72
C ALA A 69 3.05 -6.46 9.63
N LYS A 70 4.38 -6.55 9.80
CA LYS A 70 5.11 -7.83 9.80
C LYS A 70 4.96 -8.63 11.09
N SER A 71 4.77 -7.96 12.22
CA SER A 71 4.57 -8.61 13.52
C SER A 71 3.13 -8.98 13.79
N ASP A 72 2.19 -8.43 13.01
CA ASP A 72 0.78 -8.71 13.19
C ASP A 72 0.46 -10.16 12.86
N ARG A 73 -0.48 -10.74 13.60
CA ARG A 73 -0.87 -12.13 13.38
C ARG A 73 -1.73 -12.22 12.12
N GLU A 74 -1.63 -13.35 11.44
CA GLU A 74 -2.62 -13.66 10.40
C GLU A 74 -4.02 -13.75 11.02
N VAL A 75 -5.00 -13.41 10.20
CA VAL A 75 -6.42 -13.52 10.54
C VAL A 75 -6.76 -14.98 10.82
N GLY A 76 -7.56 -15.23 11.87
CA GLY A 76 -7.97 -16.59 12.24
C GLY A 76 -8.86 -17.24 11.20
N LEU A 77 -8.81 -18.58 11.10
CA LEU A 77 -9.68 -19.34 10.18
C LEU A 77 -11.17 -19.11 10.41
N ASP A 78 -11.57 -18.72 11.61
CA ASP A 78 -12.96 -18.40 11.95
C ASP A 78 -13.46 -17.13 11.26
N GLU A 79 -12.57 -16.24 10.80
CA GLU A 79 -12.90 -15.07 9.98
C GLU A 79 -12.95 -15.37 8.47
N LEU A 80 -12.68 -16.60 8.03
CA LEU A 80 -12.72 -16.99 6.62
C LEU A 80 -14.08 -16.70 5.97
N THR A 81 -15.16 -16.86 6.74
CA THR A 81 -16.54 -16.63 6.31
C THR A 81 -17.13 -15.35 6.89
N ALA A 82 -16.28 -14.45 7.39
CA ALA A 82 -16.72 -13.15 7.87
C ALA A 82 -17.11 -12.21 6.71
N ASP A 83 -17.94 -11.22 7.02
CA ASP A 83 -18.26 -10.06 6.16
C ASP A 83 -18.82 -10.38 4.76
N ILE A 84 -19.40 -11.57 4.55
CA ILE A 84 -20.11 -11.93 3.30
C ILE A 84 -21.41 -11.12 3.13
N TYR A 85 -22.18 -10.98 4.20
CA TYR A 85 -23.42 -10.20 4.25
C TYR A 85 -23.41 -9.26 5.44
N HIS A 86 -24.09 -8.11 5.32
CA HIS A 86 -24.29 -7.21 6.46
C HIS A 86 -25.43 -7.67 7.39
N ASN A 87 -26.60 -8.02 6.82
CA ASN A 87 -27.75 -8.57 7.55
C ASN A 87 -28.00 -10.03 7.11
N THR A 88 -27.47 -10.96 7.89
CA THR A 88 -27.41 -12.38 7.50
C THR A 88 -28.66 -13.13 7.91
N LEU A 89 -29.46 -13.56 6.93
CA LEU A 89 -30.63 -14.41 7.15
C LEU A 89 -30.24 -15.90 7.33
N GLU A 90 -29.19 -16.34 6.63
CA GLU A 90 -28.66 -17.71 6.71
C GLU A 90 -27.22 -17.68 7.23
N PRO A 91 -26.98 -18.00 8.51
CA PRO A 91 -25.68 -17.77 9.16
C PRO A 91 -24.63 -18.85 8.85
N MET A 92 -24.98 -19.92 8.16
CA MET A 92 -24.08 -21.06 7.93
C MET A 92 -23.59 -21.09 6.48
N ILE A 93 -22.29 -20.92 6.30
CA ILE A 93 -21.64 -20.88 4.99
C ILE A 93 -21.01 -22.25 4.71
N ARG A 94 -21.35 -22.84 3.56
CA ARG A 94 -20.84 -24.15 3.17
C ARG A 94 -19.34 -24.10 2.90
N GLY A 95 -18.57 -24.95 3.59
CA GLY A 95 -17.14 -25.13 3.35
C GLY A 95 -16.84 -26.07 2.17
N THR A 96 -15.59 -26.55 2.10
CA THR A 96 -15.13 -27.51 1.06
C THR A 96 -15.81 -28.88 1.15
N THR A 97 -16.39 -29.22 2.30
CA THR A 97 -17.21 -30.42 2.49
C THR A 97 -18.61 -30.06 3.02
N PRO A 98 -19.64 -30.87 2.73
CA PRO A 98 -21.01 -30.59 3.18
C PRO A 98 -21.20 -30.61 4.70
N TRP A 99 -20.31 -31.28 5.44
CA TRP A 99 -20.48 -31.61 6.86
C TRP A 99 -19.78 -30.63 7.79
N ASN A 100 -19.09 -29.63 7.25
CA ASN A 100 -18.33 -28.65 8.01
C ASN A 100 -18.69 -27.22 7.59
N PRO A 101 -19.95 -26.79 7.81
CA PRO A 101 -20.34 -25.41 7.56
C PRO A 101 -19.69 -24.48 8.60
N MET A 102 -19.33 -23.27 8.17
CA MET A 102 -18.67 -22.26 9.00
C MET A 102 -19.67 -21.13 9.31
N PRO A 103 -19.67 -20.59 10.54
CA PRO A 103 -20.55 -19.48 10.88
C PRO A 103 -20.10 -18.19 10.19
N HIS A 104 -21.04 -17.48 9.57
CA HIS A 104 -20.85 -16.09 9.17
C HIS A 104 -20.82 -15.19 10.41
N LYS A 105 -19.98 -14.16 10.36
CA LYS A 105 -19.91 -13.10 11.37
C LYS A 105 -19.54 -11.78 10.71
N ASN A 106 -19.89 -10.69 11.37
CA ASN A 106 -19.44 -9.35 10.98
C ASN A 106 -18.28 -8.96 11.89
N VAL A 107 -17.08 -8.79 11.34
CA VAL A 107 -15.89 -8.36 12.09
C VAL A 107 -15.51 -6.93 11.78
N GLY A 108 -15.98 -6.38 10.66
CA GLY A 108 -15.89 -4.96 10.38
C GLY A 108 -16.60 -4.13 11.45
N VAL A 109 -15.97 -3.03 11.88
CA VAL A 109 -16.63 -2.04 12.75
C VAL A 109 -17.80 -1.46 11.96
N SER A 110 -19.03 -1.69 12.44
CA SER A 110 -20.21 -1.02 11.90
C SER A 110 -19.99 0.48 12.02
N SER A 111 -19.93 1.18 10.89
CA SER A 111 -19.95 2.65 10.87
C SER A 111 -21.34 3.17 11.24
#